data_AF-A0A2T2RYZ7-F1
#
_entry.id   AF-A0A2T2RYZ7-F1
#
_cell.length_a   1.000
_cell.length_b   1.000
_cell.length_c   1.000
_cell.angle_alpha   90.00
_cell.angle_beta   90.00
_cell.angle_gamma   90.00
#
_symmetry.space_group_name_H-M   'P 1'
#
loop_
_entity.id
_entity.type
_entity.pdbx_description
1 polymer ?
#
loop_
_entity_poly.entity_id
_entity_poly.type
_entity_poly.pdbx_seq_one_letter_code
_entity_poly.pdbx_strand_id
1 'polypeptide(L)'
;MFTIDLTLKNSSLPLSVQRKDAADAEALYRHVLEAMRSQDSSLVELSCERQPDKKIGVLSDQISAVVVSPQSGPSTQNRAPGFFAASEAQSA
;
A
#
# COMPACT_ATOMS: atom_id res chain seq x y z
N MET A 1 1.06 -8.91 -9.21
CA MET A 1 0.55 -7.53 -9.12
C MET A 1 0.51 -7.15 -7.66
N PHE A 2 1.13 -6.01 -7.33
CA PHE A 2 1.26 -5.49 -5.99
C PHE A 2 0.49 -4.18 -5.89
N THR A 3 -0.13 -3.95 -4.74
CA THR A 3 -0.79 -2.69 -4.42
C THR A 3 0.04 -2.00 -3.35
N ILE A 4 0.29 -0.72 -3.56
CA ILE A 4 0.93 0.16 -2.60
C ILE A 4 -0.12 1.17 -2.15
N ASP A 5 -0.44 1.12 -0.86
CA ASP A 5 -1.43 1.98 -0.22
C ASP A 5 -0.75 3.03 0.64
N LEU A 6 -1.10 4.29 0.42
CA LEU A 6 -0.62 5.43 1.17
C LEU A 6 -1.75 5.97 2.03
N THR A 7 -1.54 5.97 3.34
CA THR A 7 -2.46 6.64 4.26
C THR A 7 -1.96 8.05 4.47
N LEU A 8 -2.85 9.03 4.37
CA LEU A 8 -2.52 10.43 4.62
C LEU A 8 -3.10 10.86 5.97
N LYS A 9 -2.40 11.77 6.66
CA LYS A 9 -2.78 12.25 8.00
C LYS A 9 -4.24 12.75 8.08
N ASN A 10 -4.72 13.40 7.01
CA ASN A 10 -6.02 14.06 6.97
C ASN A 10 -6.95 13.50 5.88
N SER A 11 -6.67 12.31 5.33
CA SER A 11 -7.53 11.69 4.32
C SER A 11 -8.34 10.54 4.93
N SER A 12 -9.63 10.48 4.61
CA SER A 12 -10.51 9.38 5.01
C SER A 12 -10.28 8.10 4.22
N LEU A 13 -9.60 8.18 3.06
CA LEU A 13 -9.33 7.04 2.18
C LEU A 13 -7.84 6.99 1.81
N PRO A 14 -7.23 5.78 1.76
CA PRO A 14 -5.87 5.63 1.30
C PRO A 14 -5.76 5.83 -0.21
N LEU A 15 -4.59 6.30 -0.65
CA LEU A 15 -4.25 6.40 -2.06
C LEU A 15 -3.54 5.12 -2.51
N SER A 16 -4.16 4.39 -3.43
CA SER A 16 -3.62 3.14 -3.95
C SER A 16 -3.00 3.31 -5.34
N VAL A 17 -1.80 2.78 -5.51
CA VAL A 17 -1.14 2.56 -6.81
C VAL A 17 -0.81 1.10 -6.98
N GLN A 18 -0.77 0.61 -8.22
CA GLN A 18 -0.43 -0.78 -8.49
C GLN A 18 0.79 -0.92 -9.40
N ARG A 19 1.63 -1.90 -9.07
CA ARG A 19 2.83 -2.31 -9.81
C ARG A 19 2.68 -3.76 -10.25
N LYS A 20 3.17 -4.09 -11.44
CA LYS A 20 3.17 -5.48 -11.93
C LYS A 20 4.22 -6.30 -11.18
N ASP A 21 5.42 -5.75 -11.07
CA ASP A 21 6.61 -6.42 -10.58
C ASP A 21 6.88 -6.16 -9.09
N ALA A 22 7.38 -7.19 -8.40
CA ALA A 22 7.71 -7.13 -6.98
C ALA A 22 8.87 -6.18 -6.69
N ALA A 23 9.88 -6.19 -7.56
CA ALA A 23 11.05 -5.32 -7.44
C ALA A 23 10.66 -3.84 -7.52
N ASP A 24 9.77 -3.49 -8.47
CA ASP A 24 9.28 -2.12 -8.65
C ASP A 24 8.39 -1.67 -7.49
N ALA A 25 7.56 -2.58 -6.95
CA ALA A 25 6.76 -2.31 -5.75
C ALA A 25 7.65 -2.00 -4.53
N GLU A 26 8.69 -2.82 -4.32
CA GLU A 26 9.63 -2.66 -3.21
C GLU A 26 10.52 -1.42 -3.37
N ALA A 27 10.92 -1.10 -4.60
CA ALA A 27 11.67 0.12 -4.90
C ALA A 27 10.82 1.37 -4.60
N LEU A 28 9.56 1.38 -5.01
CA LEU A 28 8.62 2.47 -4.73
C LEU A 28 8.36 2.63 -3.23
N TYR A 29 8.20 1.51 -2.51
CA TYR A 29 8.04 1.52 -1.06
C TYR A 29 9.24 2.16 -0.35
N ARG A 30 10.46 1.75 -0.72
CA ARG A 30 11.69 2.32 -0.16
C ARG A 30 11.82 3.81 -0.48
N HIS A 31 11.49 4.22 -1.71
CA HIS A 31 11.49 5.62 -2.11
C HIS A 31 10.53 6.47 -1.28
N VAL A 32 9.29 5.99 -1.06
CA VAL A 32 8.31 6.66 -0.20
C VAL A 32 8.80 6.73 1.25
N LEU A 33 9.34 5.65 1.80
CA LEU A 33 9.88 5.64 3.15
C LEU A 33 11.04 6.64 3.34
N GLU A 34 11.91 6.75 2.36
CA GLU A 34 13.00 7.72 2.39
C GLU A 34 12.45 9.15 2.37
N ALA A 35 11.49 9.44 1.49
CA ALA A 35 10.83 10.74 1.44
C ALA A 35 10.11 11.07 2.77
N MET A 36 9.46 10.09 3.41
CA MET A 36 8.83 10.26 4.73
C MET A 36 9.83 10.52 5.87
N ARG A 37 11.07 10.02 5.75
CA ARG A 37 12.14 10.22 6.74
C ARG A 37 12.88 11.54 6.55
N SER A 38 12.76 12.15 5.36
CA SER A 38 13.32 13.47 5.08
C SER A 38 12.76 14.50 6.05
N GLN A 39 13.62 15.39 6.51
CA GLN A 39 13.23 16.52 7.36
C GLN A 39 12.53 17.62 6.53
N ASP A 40 12.81 17.65 5.23
CA ASP A 40 12.18 18.55 4.27
C ASP A 40 11.03 17.85 3.55
N SER A 41 9.86 18.51 3.49
CA SER A 41 8.72 18.03 2.71
C SER A 41 9.04 18.10 1.22
N SER A 42 9.04 16.95 0.58
CA SER A 42 9.22 16.76 -0.86
C SER A 42 7.93 16.27 -1.52
N LEU A 43 7.72 16.65 -2.78
CA LEU A 43 6.63 16.14 -3.61
C LEU A 43 7.01 14.75 -4.15
N VAL A 44 6.19 13.75 -3.81
CA VAL A 44 6.30 12.38 -4.32
C VAL A 44 5.27 12.19 -5.42
N GLU A 45 5.75 11.88 -6.62
CA GLU A 45 4.90 11.53 -7.76
C GLU A 45 4.83 10.02 -7.95
N LEU A 46 3.61 9.52 -8.09
CA LEU A 46 3.32 8.10 -8.21
C LEU A 46 2.46 7.88 -9.46
N SER A 47 2.86 6.90 -10.25
CA SER A 47 2.15 6.45 -11.44
C SER A 47 1.49 5.09 -11.18
N CYS A 48 0.32 4.87 -11.78
CA CYS A 48 -0.34 3.58 -11.71
C CYS A 48 -0.14 2.80 -13.02
N GLU A 49 0.45 1.61 -12.98
CA GLU A 49 0.60 0.78 -14.19
C GLU A 49 -0.71 0.15 -14.65
N ARG A 50 -1.66 -0.02 -13.74
CA ARG A 50 -2.99 -0.52 -14.07
C ARG A 50 -3.82 0.51 -14.82
N GLN A 51 -3.60 1.79 -14.53
CA GLN A 51 -4.35 2.92 -15.08
C GLN A 51 -3.34 4.02 -15.43
N PRO A 52 -2.79 4.04 -16.66
CA PRO A 52 -1.70 4.93 -17.03
C PRO A 52 -2.07 6.43 -16.93
N ASP A 53 -3.36 6.75 -17.06
CA ASP A 53 -3.86 8.12 -16.89
C ASP A 53 -3.96 8.56 -15.42
N LYS A 54 -3.84 7.62 -14.47
CA LYS A 54 -3.87 7.92 -13.03
C LYS A 54 -2.45 8.25 -12.54
N LYS A 55 -2.20 9.54 -12.38
CA LYS A 55 -1.02 10.10 -11.71
C LYS A 55 -1.42 10.68 -10.37
N ILE A 56 -0.61 10.47 -9.35
CA ILE A 56 -0.84 10.94 -7.98
C ILE A 56 0.37 11.73 -7.55
N GLY A 57 0.16 12.96 -7.09
CA GLY A 57 1.18 13.76 -6.41
C GLY A 57 0.79 13.90 -4.95
N VAL A 58 1.74 13.68 -4.05
CA VAL A 58 1.52 13.80 -2.61
C VAL A 58 2.74 14.39 -1.93
N LEU A 59 2.53 15.27 -0.94
CA LEU A 59 3.61 15.75 -0.10
C LEU A 59 3.99 14.68 0.91
N SER A 60 5.29 14.39 0.99
CA SER A 60 5.84 13.36 1.90
C SER A 60 5.50 13.59 3.36
N ASP A 61 5.42 14.85 3.82
CA ASP A 61 5.04 15.19 5.19
C ASP A 61 3.56 14.90 5.51
N GLN A 62 2.71 14.69 4.50
CA GLN A 62 1.30 14.33 4.68
C GLN A 62 1.08 12.81 4.76
N ILE A 63 2.08 12.00 4.40
CA ILE A 63 1.99 10.54 4.44
C ILE A 63 2.17 10.08 5.89
N SER A 64 1.20 9.32 6.40
CA SER A 64 1.26 8.72 7.75
C SER A 64 1.74 7.27 7.71
N ALA A 65 1.42 6.54 6.64
CA ALA A 65 1.84 5.16 6.46
C ALA A 65 1.91 4.79 4.98
N VAL A 66 2.79 3.86 4.65
CA VAL A 66 2.86 3.20 3.35
C VAL A 66 2.83 1.68 3.56
N VAL A 67 1.99 0.98 2.79
CA VAL A 67 1.79 -0.47 2.89
C VAL A 67 1.92 -1.09 1.51
N VAL A 68 2.73 -2.15 1.38
CA VAL A 68 2.79 -2.97 0.17
C VAL A 68 2.09 -4.29 0.43
N SER A 69 1.16 -4.66 -0.43
CA SER A 69 0.50 -5.96 -0.40
C SER A 69 0.51 -6.61 -1.78
N PRO A 70 0.82 -7.91 -1.90
CA PRO A 70 0.52 -8.63 -3.12
C PRO A 70 -1.00 -8.65 -3.29
N GLN A 71 -1.49 -8.30 -4.48
CA GLN A 71 -2.89 -8.49 -4.81
C GLN A 71 -3.15 -9.99 -4.89
N SER A 72 -3.58 -10.59 -3.78
CA SER A 72 -4.14 -11.92 -3.79
C SER A 72 -5.39 -11.87 -4.67
N GLY A 73 -5.34 -12.49 -5.86
CA GLY A 73 -6.55 -12.86 -6.59
C GLY A 73 -7.49 -13.63 -5.65
N PRO A 74 -8.80 -13.73 -5.96
CA PRO A 74 -9.78 -14.29 -5.05
C PRO A 74 -9.29 -15.64 -4.54
N SER A 75 -8.85 -15.69 -3.29
CA SER A 75 -8.67 -16.93 -2.58
C SER A 75 -10.06 -17.47 -2.33
N THR A 76 -10.59 -18.20 -3.31
CA THR A 76 -11.60 -19.23 -3.10
C THR A 76 -11.02 -20.31 -2.19
N GLN A 77 -10.80 -19.98 -0.91
CA GLN A 77 -10.72 -20.96 0.17
C GLN A 77 -10.81 -20.24 1.53
N ASN A 78 -12.07 -20.03 1.92
CA ASN A 78 -12.56 -20.43 3.24
C ASN A 78 -11.96 -19.78 4.51
N ARG A 79 -11.28 -18.64 4.44
CA ARG A 79 -10.86 -17.92 5.66
C ARG A 79 -11.85 -16.80 5.97
N ALA A 80 -12.71 -17.06 6.97
CA ALA A 80 -13.73 -16.13 7.45
C ALA A 80 -13.14 -14.73 7.76
N PRO A 81 -13.86 -13.64 7.46
CA PRO A 81 -13.36 -12.29 7.70
C PRO A 81 -13.52 -11.91 9.19
N GLY A 82 -12.46 -11.35 9.78
CA GLY A 82 -12.48 -10.72 11.10
C GLY A 82 -11.60 -11.37 12.16
N PHE A 83 -11.61 -10.77 13.35
CA PHE A 83 -10.88 -11.12 14.58
C PHE A 83 -11.11 -12.58 15.09
N PHE A 84 -11.89 -13.40 14.37
CA PHE A 84 -12.34 -14.74 14.73
C PHE A 84 -11.38 -15.89 14.37
N ALA A 85 -10.28 -15.64 13.64
CA ALA A 85 -9.27 -16.67 13.40
C ALA A 85 -8.47 -17.06 14.66
N ALA A 86 -8.65 -16.35 15.78
CA ALA A 86 -7.93 -16.59 17.03
C ALA A 86 -8.59 -17.62 17.97
N SER A 87 -9.76 -18.19 17.62
CA SER A 87 -10.49 -19.10 18.53
C SER A 87 -10.51 -20.57 18.11
N GLU A 88 -9.98 -20.96 16.95
CA GLU A 88 -10.03 -22.35 16.44
C GLU A 88 -8.68 -23.07 16.40
N ALA A 89 -7.70 -22.67 17.21
CA ALA A 89 -6.45 -23.42 17.38
C ALA A 89 -6.33 -24.08 18.76
N GLN A 90 -7.46 -24.46 19.37
CA GLN A 90 -7.50 -25.44 20.45
C GLN A 90 -8.50 -26.53 20.08
N SER A 91 -7.99 -27.76 19.98
CA SER A 91 -8.71 -29.04 19.78
C SER A 91 -8.70 -29.58 18.33
N ALA A 92 -7.62 -30.28 17.99
CA ALA A 92 -7.68 -31.64 17.44
C ALA A 92 -6.35 -32.35 17.73
#